data_AF-A0A1T0CBS0-F1
#
_entry.id   AF-A0A1T0CBS0-F1
#
_cell.length_a   1.000
_cell.length_b   1.000
_cell.length_c   1.000
_cell.angle_alpha   90.00
_cell.angle_beta   90.00
_cell.angle_gamma   90.00
#
_symmetry.space_group_name_H-M   'P 1'
#
loop_
_entity.id
_entity.type
_entity.pdbx_description
1 polymer ?
#
loop_
_entity_poly.entity_id
_entity_poly.type
_entity_poly.pdbx_seq_one_letter_code
_entity_poly.pdbx_strand_id
1 'polypeptide(L)'
;MILPMTPKITPLPAQFSTSHQIKTHFRQLSRHIAKMPNDARLHHERIDVAMQFYESDPVQGALADYFFGCWYDVAFEGRAILDKVADKLRAGVYDDFAECVNRQGFVMRSSQLATEWSVLLTPSLQVPVHRQRTNRDHSFYVADRVIEQLLLARQNHDVAQILHLEEEFFLHCLACGDKIAFMKVWFWLNKQNWVLDARWQRCRESLESLSGEDS
;
A
#
# COMPACT_ATOMS: atom_id res chain seq x y z
N MET A 1 33.86 -19.11 35.48
CA MET A 1 33.40 -19.59 34.15
C MET A 1 32.18 -18.77 33.78
N ILE A 2 32.30 -17.88 32.79
CA ILE A 2 31.20 -17.06 32.28
C ILE A 2 30.64 -17.81 31.07
N LEU A 3 29.39 -18.28 31.14
CA LEU A 3 28.69 -18.87 30.00
C LEU A 3 28.30 -17.75 29.02
N PRO A 4 28.51 -17.92 27.69
CA PRO A 4 28.05 -16.95 26.71
C PRO A 4 26.52 -17.01 26.59
N MET A 5 25.83 -15.90 26.84
CA MET A 5 24.43 -15.75 26.49
C MET A 5 24.31 -15.67 24.97
N THR A 6 23.77 -16.71 24.36
CA THR A 6 23.32 -16.64 22.98
C THR A 6 22.08 -15.74 22.92
N PRO A 7 22.01 -14.78 21.98
CA PRO A 7 20.80 -14.00 21.80
C PRO A 7 19.69 -14.95 21.33
N LYS A 8 18.62 -15.05 22.13
CA LYS A 8 17.38 -15.70 21.70
C LYS A 8 16.81 -14.87 20.56
N ILE A 9 17.03 -15.32 19.32
CA ILE A 9 16.31 -14.84 18.15
C ILE A 9 14.87 -15.34 18.31
N THR A 10 14.01 -14.49 18.84
CA THR A 10 12.57 -14.77 18.93
C THR A 10 12.03 -14.93 17.50
N PRO A 11 11.40 -16.06 17.15
CA PRO A 11 10.85 -16.22 15.81
C PRO A 11 9.77 -15.16 15.58
N LEU A 12 9.81 -14.56 14.38
CA LEU A 12 8.83 -13.56 13.95
C LEU A 12 7.42 -14.18 14.03
N PRO A 13 6.39 -13.48 14.55
CA PRO A 13 5.06 -14.04 14.70
C PRO A 13 4.52 -14.54 13.35
N ALA A 14 3.76 -15.64 13.35
CA ALA A 14 3.33 -16.35 12.14
C ALA A 14 2.67 -15.44 11.07
N GLN A 15 1.93 -14.41 11.50
CA GLN A 15 1.29 -13.41 10.65
C GLN A 15 2.30 -12.58 9.81
N PHE A 16 3.49 -12.30 10.33
CA PHE A 16 4.55 -11.58 9.62
C PHE A 16 5.26 -12.45 8.57
N SER A 17 5.37 -13.77 8.86
CA SER A 17 5.90 -14.73 7.89
C SER A 17 4.97 -14.83 6.66
N THR A 18 3.66 -14.86 6.89
CA THR A 18 2.64 -14.91 5.83
C THR A 18 2.66 -13.65 4.96
N SER A 19 2.74 -12.44 5.55
CA SER A 19 2.79 -11.18 4.76
C SER A 19 4.06 -11.09 3.89
N HIS A 20 5.22 -11.52 4.43
CA HIS A 20 6.46 -11.54 3.67
C HIS A 20 6.45 -12.57 2.53
N GLN A 21 5.87 -13.75 2.77
CA GLN A 21 5.69 -14.80 1.77
C GLN A 21 4.77 -14.33 0.64
N ILE A 22 3.63 -13.72 0.97
CA ILE A 22 2.69 -13.13 0.00
C ILE A 22 3.42 -12.11 -0.90
N LYS A 23 4.15 -11.16 -0.29
CA LYS A 23 4.92 -10.14 -1.03
C LYS A 23 6.00 -10.74 -1.93
N THR A 24 6.69 -11.77 -1.46
CA THR A 24 7.73 -12.45 -2.23
C THR A 24 7.12 -13.18 -3.43
N HIS A 25 6.03 -13.91 -3.22
CA HIS A 25 5.34 -14.64 -4.28
C HIS A 25 4.77 -13.67 -5.33
N PHE A 26 4.11 -12.60 -4.89
CA PHE A 26 3.59 -11.56 -5.79
C PHE A 26 4.69 -10.95 -6.67
N ARG A 27 5.87 -10.65 -6.09
CA ARG A 27 7.02 -10.12 -6.85
C ARG A 27 7.59 -11.12 -7.84
N GLN A 28 7.63 -12.41 -7.49
CA GLN A 28 8.08 -13.47 -8.40
C GLN A 28 7.15 -13.57 -9.63
N LEU A 29 5.83 -13.61 -9.40
CA LEU A 29 4.83 -13.62 -10.47
C LEU A 29 4.92 -12.36 -11.34
N SER A 30 5.09 -11.18 -10.73
CA SER A 30 5.26 -9.91 -11.46
C SER A 30 6.48 -9.96 -12.41
N ARG A 31 7.60 -10.55 -11.99
CA ARG A 31 8.79 -10.72 -12.84
C ARG A 31 8.56 -11.71 -13.99
N HIS A 32 7.74 -12.75 -13.78
CA HIS A 32 7.38 -13.68 -14.85
C HIS A 32 6.46 -13.01 -15.86
N ILE A 33 5.44 -12.28 -15.41
CA ILE A 33 4.52 -11.52 -16.28
C ILE A 33 5.26 -10.47 -17.10
N ALA A 34 6.24 -9.77 -16.53
CA ALA A 34 7.06 -8.83 -17.29
C ALA A 34 7.78 -9.47 -18.50
N LYS A 35 8.06 -10.78 -18.44
CA LYS A 35 8.66 -11.56 -19.54
C LYS A 35 7.62 -12.23 -20.43
N MET A 36 6.47 -12.58 -19.89
CA MET A 36 5.38 -13.31 -20.54
C MET A 36 4.05 -12.57 -20.31
N PRO A 37 3.85 -11.40 -20.94
CA PRO A 37 2.77 -10.48 -20.60
C PRO A 37 1.37 -11.02 -20.91
N ASN A 38 1.26 -12.02 -21.78
CA ASN A 38 0.00 -12.61 -22.24
C ASN A 38 -0.29 -14.01 -21.66
N ASP A 39 0.48 -14.48 -20.67
CA ASP A 39 0.19 -15.74 -19.99
C ASP A 39 -0.89 -15.53 -18.93
N ALA A 40 -2.15 -15.80 -19.30
CA ALA A 40 -3.31 -15.63 -18.43
C ALA A 40 -3.17 -16.40 -17.10
N ARG A 41 -2.55 -17.58 -17.10
CA ARG A 41 -2.40 -18.39 -15.87
C ARG A 41 -1.55 -17.65 -14.83
N LEU A 42 -0.49 -16.98 -15.26
CA LEU A 42 0.35 -16.17 -14.36
C LEU A 42 -0.40 -14.97 -13.80
N HIS A 43 -1.26 -14.33 -14.60
CA HIS A 43 -2.09 -13.22 -14.15
C HIS A 43 -3.13 -13.66 -13.13
N HIS A 44 -3.86 -14.75 -13.40
CA HIS A 44 -4.82 -15.33 -12.46
C HIS A 44 -4.17 -15.68 -11.11
N GLU A 45 -3.01 -16.35 -11.15
CA GLU A 45 -2.26 -16.68 -9.94
C GLU A 45 -1.81 -15.42 -9.19
N ARG A 46 -1.39 -14.38 -9.92
CA ARG A 46 -1.00 -13.11 -9.32
C ARG A 46 -2.17 -12.37 -8.69
N ILE A 47 -3.34 -12.37 -9.33
CA ILE A 47 -4.57 -11.79 -8.77
C ILE A 47 -4.95 -12.54 -7.47
N ASP A 48 -4.81 -13.86 -7.43
CA ASP A 48 -5.14 -14.67 -6.25
C ASP A 48 -4.20 -14.40 -5.08
N VAL A 49 -2.92 -14.18 -5.37
CA VAL A 49 -1.96 -13.70 -4.38
C VAL A 49 -2.29 -12.26 -3.95
N ALA A 50 -2.70 -11.40 -4.89
CA ALA A 50 -3.10 -10.02 -4.60
C ALA A 50 -4.29 -9.95 -3.64
N MET A 51 -5.27 -10.85 -3.77
CA MET A 51 -6.45 -10.92 -2.90
C MET A 51 -6.11 -11.20 -1.42
N GLN A 52 -4.92 -11.77 -1.15
CA GLN A 52 -4.43 -12.04 0.20
C GLN A 52 -3.81 -10.81 0.88
N PHE A 53 -3.59 -9.72 0.13
CA PHE A 53 -3.19 -8.45 0.72
C PHE A 53 -4.37 -7.83 1.47
N TYR A 54 -4.04 -7.05 2.50
CA TYR A 54 -5.04 -6.24 3.19
C TYR A 54 -5.50 -5.10 2.27
N GLU A 55 -4.55 -4.52 1.54
CA GLU A 55 -4.69 -3.38 0.64
C GLU A 55 -5.44 -3.72 -0.67
N SER A 56 -6.13 -2.73 -1.24
CA SER A 56 -6.84 -2.87 -2.53
C SER A 56 -5.94 -2.67 -3.75
N ASP A 57 -4.90 -1.83 -3.61
CA ASP A 57 -4.04 -1.43 -4.72
C ASP A 57 -3.27 -2.57 -5.41
N PRO A 58 -2.81 -3.63 -4.70
CA PRO A 58 -2.22 -4.81 -5.34
C PRO A 58 -3.20 -5.53 -6.27
N VAL A 59 -4.47 -5.63 -5.87
CA VAL A 59 -5.54 -6.27 -6.67
C VAL A 59 -5.84 -5.42 -7.89
N GLN A 60 -6.01 -4.10 -7.71
CA GLN A 60 -6.24 -3.18 -8.82
C GLN A 60 -5.08 -3.22 -9.84
N GLY A 61 -3.83 -3.16 -9.38
CA GLY A 61 -2.66 -3.21 -10.25
C GLY A 61 -2.52 -4.55 -10.99
N ALA A 62 -2.77 -5.67 -10.31
CA ALA A 62 -2.78 -6.98 -10.94
C ALA A 62 -3.88 -7.13 -11.98
N LEU A 63 -5.06 -6.59 -11.70
CA LEU A 63 -6.19 -6.58 -12.63
C LEU A 63 -5.90 -5.70 -13.85
N ALA A 64 -5.30 -4.52 -13.66
CA ALA A 64 -4.89 -3.64 -14.75
C ALA A 64 -3.90 -4.34 -15.70
N ASP A 65 -2.89 -5.02 -15.15
CA ASP A 65 -1.92 -5.78 -15.93
C ASP A 65 -2.58 -6.94 -16.70
N TYR A 66 -3.56 -7.63 -16.11
CA TYR A 66 -4.33 -8.69 -16.80
C TYR A 66 -5.16 -8.11 -17.95
N PHE A 67 -5.88 -7.01 -17.71
CA PHE A 67 -6.72 -6.39 -18.74
C PHE A 67 -5.92 -5.85 -19.92
N PHE A 68 -4.66 -5.45 -19.68
CA PHE A 68 -3.73 -5.03 -20.74
C PHE A 68 -3.05 -6.22 -21.44
N GLY A 69 -2.47 -7.13 -20.67
CA GLY A 69 -1.62 -8.22 -21.16
C GLY A 69 -2.41 -9.36 -21.80
N CYS A 70 -3.60 -9.63 -21.28
CA CYS A 70 -4.51 -10.70 -21.70
C CYS A 70 -5.81 -10.13 -22.28
N TRP A 71 -5.75 -8.98 -22.96
CA TRP A 71 -6.92 -8.28 -23.50
C TRP A 71 -7.85 -9.16 -24.36
N TYR A 72 -7.31 -10.18 -25.02
CA TYR A 72 -8.09 -11.15 -25.79
C TYR A 72 -8.95 -12.05 -24.89
N ASP A 73 -8.41 -12.48 -23.74
CA ASP A 73 -9.08 -13.36 -22.78
C ASP A 73 -10.13 -12.61 -21.95
N VAL A 74 -9.94 -11.30 -21.73
CA VAL A 74 -10.90 -10.43 -21.02
C VAL A 74 -12.31 -10.52 -21.60
N ALA A 75 -12.42 -10.69 -22.92
CA ALA A 75 -13.71 -10.84 -23.59
C ALA A 75 -14.51 -12.08 -23.15
N PHE A 76 -13.83 -13.10 -22.61
CA PHE A 76 -14.42 -14.38 -22.21
C PHE A 76 -14.43 -14.53 -20.69
N GLU A 77 -13.36 -14.12 -20.02
CA GLU A 77 -13.14 -14.37 -18.59
C GLU A 77 -13.19 -13.10 -17.74
N GLY A 78 -13.15 -11.91 -18.36
CA GLY A 78 -13.00 -10.64 -17.66
C GLY A 78 -14.11 -10.36 -16.65
N ARG A 79 -15.37 -10.73 -16.93
CA ARG A 79 -16.49 -10.58 -15.99
C ARG A 79 -16.27 -11.44 -14.74
N ALA A 80 -15.94 -12.72 -14.92
CA ALA A 80 -15.76 -13.65 -13.81
C ALA A 80 -14.61 -13.23 -12.88
N ILE A 81 -13.51 -12.75 -13.47
CA ILE A 81 -12.36 -12.24 -12.70
C ILE A 81 -12.71 -10.94 -11.99
N LEU A 82 -13.41 -10.01 -12.65
CA LEU A 82 -13.83 -8.76 -12.04
C LEU A 82 -14.78 -8.98 -10.86
N ASP A 83 -15.75 -9.88 -11.00
CA ASP A 83 -16.69 -10.22 -9.94
C ASP A 83 -15.99 -10.92 -8.75
N LYS A 84 -14.98 -11.77 -9.02
CA LYS A 84 -14.15 -12.40 -7.98
C LYS A 84 -13.46 -11.39 -7.07
N VAL A 85 -13.07 -10.23 -7.60
CA VAL A 85 -12.31 -9.22 -6.87
C VAL A 85 -13.14 -8.01 -6.44
N ALA A 86 -14.45 -8.02 -6.71
CA ALA A 86 -15.34 -6.86 -6.55
C ALA A 86 -15.26 -6.24 -5.14
N ASP A 87 -15.29 -7.07 -4.10
CA ASP A 87 -15.27 -6.64 -2.70
C ASP A 87 -13.96 -5.91 -2.29
N LYS A 88 -12.89 -6.08 -3.06
CA LYS A 88 -11.60 -5.41 -2.83
C LYS A 88 -11.48 -4.09 -3.59
N LEU A 89 -12.32 -3.84 -4.60
CA LEU A 89 -12.21 -2.65 -5.44
C LEU A 89 -13.06 -1.49 -4.88
N ARG A 90 -12.61 -0.26 -5.17
CA ARG A 90 -13.45 0.93 -4.98
C ARG A 90 -14.50 0.96 -6.10
N ALA A 91 -15.72 1.42 -5.80
CA ALA A 91 -16.84 1.42 -6.75
C ALA A 91 -16.48 2.00 -8.13
N GLY A 92 -15.88 3.20 -8.19
CA GLY A 92 -15.49 3.79 -9.48
C GLY A 92 -14.44 2.98 -10.25
N VAL A 93 -13.53 2.30 -9.56
CA VAL A 93 -12.53 1.43 -10.21
C VAL A 93 -13.18 0.18 -10.77
N TYR A 94 -14.15 -0.41 -10.05
CA TYR A 94 -14.93 -1.53 -10.56
C TYR A 94 -15.67 -1.15 -11.85
N ASP A 95 -16.33 0.01 -11.86
CA ASP A 95 -17.09 0.50 -13.01
C ASP A 95 -16.17 0.68 -14.24
N ASP A 96 -15.00 1.29 -14.07
CA ASP A 96 -14.02 1.45 -15.15
C ASP A 96 -13.55 0.11 -15.76
N PHE A 97 -13.35 -0.93 -14.93
CA PHE A 97 -13.04 -2.27 -15.43
C PHE A 97 -14.26 -2.94 -16.09
N ALA A 98 -15.46 -2.70 -15.57
CA ALA A 98 -16.70 -3.24 -16.13
C ALA A 98 -16.95 -2.70 -17.56
N GLU A 99 -16.61 -1.43 -17.83
CA GLU A 99 -16.64 -0.86 -19.18
C GLU A 99 -15.70 -1.62 -20.14
N CYS A 100 -14.50 -1.98 -19.68
CA CYS A 100 -13.55 -2.76 -20.46
C CYS A 100 -14.08 -4.18 -20.78
N VAL A 101 -14.71 -4.85 -19.81
CA VAL A 101 -15.37 -6.16 -20.02
C VAL A 101 -16.48 -6.05 -21.06
N ASN A 102 -17.25 -4.96 -21.03
CA ASN A 102 -18.35 -4.69 -21.95
C ASN A 102 -17.87 -4.20 -23.34
N ARG A 103 -16.55 -4.23 -23.61
CA ARG A 103 -15.91 -3.79 -24.86
C ARG A 103 -16.18 -2.31 -25.21
N GLN A 104 -16.44 -1.49 -24.21
CA GLN A 104 -16.64 -0.05 -24.36
C GLN A 104 -15.30 0.72 -24.32
N GLY A 105 -14.23 0.04 -23.90
CA GLY A 105 -12.87 0.58 -23.89
C GLY A 105 -11.82 -0.52 -23.76
N PHE A 106 -10.55 -0.12 -23.86
CA PHE A 106 -9.39 -0.98 -23.60
C PHE A 106 -8.46 -0.29 -22.63
N VAL A 107 -7.84 -1.09 -21.77
CA VAL A 107 -6.79 -0.60 -20.88
C VAL A 107 -5.55 -0.26 -21.70
N MET A 108 -5.10 0.99 -21.63
CA MET A 108 -3.93 1.50 -22.36
C MET A 108 -2.66 1.46 -21.51
N ARG A 109 -1.48 1.44 -22.15
CA ARG A 109 -0.17 1.37 -21.46
C ARG A 109 0.03 2.45 -20.39
N SER A 110 -0.57 3.62 -20.59
CA SER A 110 -0.74 4.62 -19.54
C SER A 110 -2.22 4.68 -19.16
N SER A 111 -2.54 4.43 -17.90
CA SER A 111 -3.93 4.31 -17.44
C SER A 111 -4.11 4.84 -16.02
N GLN A 112 -5.32 5.34 -15.71
CA GLN A 112 -5.73 5.67 -14.35
C GLN A 112 -5.98 4.41 -13.50
N LEU A 113 -6.20 3.26 -14.14
CA LEU A 113 -6.36 1.97 -13.47
C LEU A 113 -5.02 1.40 -12.98
N ALA A 114 -3.90 1.88 -13.52
CA ALA A 114 -2.59 1.43 -13.11
C ALA A 114 -2.20 2.03 -11.75
N THR A 115 -1.72 1.17 -10.85
CA THR A 115 -1.14 1.53 -9.56
C THR A 115 0.37 1.31 -9.56
N GLU A 116 1.06 1.69 -8.48
CA GLU A 116 2.48 1.36 -8.27
C GLU A 116 2.77 -0.16 -8.26
N TRP A 117 1.72 -0.98 -8.12
CA TRP A 117 1.79 -2.43 -8.17
C TRP A 117 1.65 -3.00 -9.58
N SER A 118 1.40 -2.15 -10.59
CA SER A 118 1.35 -2.57 -11.99
C SER A 118 2.76 -2.80 -12.54
N VAL A 119 2.93 -3.80 -13.40
CA VAL A 119 4.23 -4.16 -14.00
C VAL A 119 4.28 -3.93 -15.51
N LEU A 120 3.14 -3.95 -16.19
CA LEU A 120 3.04 -3.71 -17.63
C LEU A 120 2.61 -2.27 -17.96
N LEU A 121 1.89 -1.64 -17.03
CA LEU A 121 1.36 -0.29 -17.17
C LEU A 121 2.10 0.76 -16.34
N THR A 122 2.00 2.00 -16.79
CA THR A 122 2.41 3.18 -16.03
C THR A 122 1.18 3.97 -15.57
N PRO A 123 1.09 4.37 -14.30
CA PRO A 123 0.06 5.29 -13.83
C PRO A 123 0.04 6.57 -14.69
N SER A 124 -1.14 6.97 -15.17
CA SER A 124 -1.24 8.19 -15.99
C SER A 124 -0.94 9.45 -15.17
N LEU A 125 -0.16 10.38 -15.75
CA LEU A 125 0.28 11.62 -15.12
C LEU A 125 -0.82 12.68 -14.92
N GLN A 126 -2.10 12.37 -15.23
CA GLN A 126 -3.24 13.27 -15.01
C GLN A 126 -3.65 13.40 -13.53
N VAL A 127 -2.73 13.10 -12.62
CA VAL A 127 -2.86 13.33 -11.19
C VAL A 127 -1.85 14.42 -10.82
N PRO A 128 -2.27 15.55 -10.23
CA PRO A 128 -1.35 16.60 -9.81
C PRO A 128 -0.17 16.03 -9.02
N VAL A 129 1.05 16.50 -9.33
CA VAL A 129 2.35 16.00 -8.80
C VAL A 129 2.39 15.97 -7.26
N HIS A 130 1.59 16.80 -6.58
CA HIS A 130 1.47 16.79 -5.11
C HIS A 130 0.74 15.55 -4.54
N ARG A 131 0.04 14.76 -5.36
CA ARG A 131 -0.54 13.46 -4.98
C ARG A 131 0.40 12.27 -5.24
N GLN A 132 1.53 12.50 -5.91
CA GLN A 132 2.39 11.42 -6.41
C GLN A 132 3.55 11.03 -5.48
N ARG A 133 3.61 11.55 -4.25
CA ARG A 133 4.65 11.15 -3.28
C ARG A 133 4.18 10.36 -2.06
N THR A 134 2.87 10.18 -1.89
CA THR A 134 2.31 9.27 -0.89
C THR A 134 1.03 8.66 -1.43
N ASN A 135 1.09 7.36 -1.71
CA ASN A 135 -0.11 6.56 -1.95
C ASN A 135 -0.94 6.55 -0.65
N ARG A 136 -2.25 6.87 -0.74
CA ARG A 136 -3.17 6.88 0.41
C ARG A 136 -3.12 5.57 1.20
N ASP A 137 -2.95 4.45 0.51
CA ASP A 137 -2.89 3.13 1.13
C ASP A 137 -1.55 2.91 1.85
N HIS A 138 -0.44 3.40 1.29
CA HIS A 138 0.85 3.46 1.97
C HIS A 138 0.79 4.34 3.22
N SER A 139 0.14 5.50 3.13
CA SER A 139 -0.08 6.39 4.28
C SER A 139 -0.86 5.70 5.40
N PHE A 140 -1.89 4.92 5.06
CA PHE A 140 -2.66 4.16 6.05
C PHE A 140 -1.85 3.01 6.65
N TYR A 141 -1.10 2.26 5.84
CA TYR A 141 -0.21 1.21 6.32
C TYR A 141 0.84 1.76 7.31
N VAL A 142 1.51 2.85 6.96
CA VAL A 142 2.51 3.50 7.83
C VAL A 142 1.86 3.96 9.12
N ALA A 143 0.68 4.58 9.04
CA ALA A 143 -0.05 5.03 10.23
C ALA A 143 -0.47 3.88 11.15
N ASP A 144 -1.07 2.81 10.61
CA ASP A 144 -1.51 1.66 11.40
C ASP A 144 -0.32 0.96 12.08
N ARG A 145 0.80 0.81 11.36
CA ARG A 145 2.04 0.23 11.89
C ARG A 145 2.62 1.07 13.03
N VAL A 146 2.72 2.39 12.86
CA VAL A 146 3.27 3.28 13.89
C VAL A 146 2.38 3.30 15.12
N ILE A 147 1.05 3.34 14.94
CA ILE A 147 0.09 3.23 16.05
C ILE A 147 0.34 1.96 16.86
N GLU A 148 0.42 0.80 16.19
CA GLU A 148 0.65 -0.49 16.84
C GLU A 148 1.96 -0.50 17.64
N GLN A 149 3.06 -0.05 17.03
CA GLN A 149 4.37 -0.04 17.67
C GLN A 149 4.42 0.91 18.87
N LEU A 150 3.79 2.09 18.77
CA LEU A 150 3.71 3.06 19.88
C LEU A 150 2.91 2.51 21.07
N LEU A 151 1.80 1.82 20.81
CA LEU A 151 1.00 1.18 21.85
C LEU A 151 1.78 0.07 22.55
N LEU A 152 2.47 -0.78 21.78
CA LEU A 152 3.28 -1.86 22.34
C LEU A 152 4.41 -1.29 23.21
N ALA A 153 5.11 -0.26 22.73
CA ALA A 153 6.16 0.40 23.49
C ALA A 153 5.62 1.04 24.79
N ARG A 154 4.42 1.64 24.74
CA ARG A 154 3.72 2.14 25.95
C ARG A 154 3.39 1.04 26.94
N GLN A 155 2.86 -0.09 26.48
CA GLN A 155 2.55 -1.24 27.35
C GLN A 155 3.81 -1.78 28.03
N ASN A 156 4.94 -1.76 27.33
CA ASN A 156 6.24 -2.19 27.85
C ASN A 156 6.94 -1.10 28.69
N HIS A 157 6.33 0.08 28.87
CA HIS A 157 6.92 1.25 29.52
C HIS A 157 8.28 1.68 28.93
N ASP A 158 8.51 1.40 27.64
CA ASP A 158 9.76 1.70 26.95
C ASP A 158 9.72 3.10 26.33
N VAL A 159 10.09 4.09 27.13
CA VAL A 159 10.11 5.50 26.73
C VAL A 159 11.11 5.75 25.60
N ALA A 160 12.25 5.06 25.59
CA ALA A 160 13.26 5.25 24.55
C ALA A 160 12.74 4.78 23.19
N GLN A 161 12.06 3.64 23.15
CA GLN A 161 11.45 3.12 21.94
C GLN A 161 10.33 4.02 21.42
N ILE A 162 9.51 4.61 22.31
CA ILE A 162 8.48 5.58 21.92
C ILE A 162 9.11 6.79 21.21
N LEU A 163 10.13 7.40 21.83
CA LEU A 163 10.78 8.58 21.27
C LEU A 163 11.38 8.30 19.89
N HIS A 164 12.00 7.13 19.73
CA HIS A 164 12.58 6.71 18.47
C HIS A 164 11.52 6.48 17.38
N LEU A 165 10.41 5.80 17.69
CA LEU A 165 9.31 5.57 16.74
C LEU A 165 8.65 6.88 16.30
N GLU A 166 8.46 7.82 17.22
CA GLU A 166 7.93 9.15 16.89
C GLU A 166 8.88 9.91 15.95
N GLU A 167 10.20 9.88 16.22
CA GLU A 167 11.19 10.52 15.36
C GLU A 167 11.25 9.92 13.95
N GLU A 168 11.30 8.59 13.83
CA GLU A 168 11.24 7.92 12.53
C GLU A 168 9.95 8.26 11.77
N PHE A 169 8.82 8.31 12.47
CA PHE A 169 7.54 8.66 11.87
C PHE A 169 7.50 10.12 11.38
N PHE A 170 8.02 11.06 12.15
CA PHE A 170 8.10 12.46 11.73
C PHE A 170 9.01 12.63 10.52
N LEU A 171 10.18 11.97 10.52
CA LEU A 171 11.09 11.98 9.38
C LEU A 171 10.40 11.46 8.11
N HIS A 172 9.66 10.36 8.20
CA HIS A 172 8.85 9.85 7.09
C HIS A 172 7.83 10.89 6.61
N CYS A 173 7.03 11.44 7.52
CA CYS A 173 5.97 12.38 7.17
C CYS A 173 6.52 13.63 6.47
N LEU A 174 7.63 14.19 6.97
CA LEU A 174 8.25 15.38 6.38
C LEU A 174 8.93 15.08 5.04
N ALA A 175 9.65 13.95 4.93
CA ALA A 175 10.34 13.57 3.70
C ALA A 175 9.35 13.28 2.56
N CYS A 176 8.21 12.66 2.86
CA CYS A 176 7.22 12.27 1.87
C CYS A 176 6.07 13.28 1.70
N GLY A 177 5.93 14.25 2.61
CA GLY A 177 4.75 15.12 2.67
C GLY A 177 3.47 14.39 3.11
N ASP A 178 3.61 13.33 3.93
CA ASP A 178 2.54 12.38 4.25
C ASP A 178 1.52 12.90 5.27
N LYS A 179 0.71 13.87 4.85
CA LYS A 179 -0.34 14.46 5.69
C LYS A 179 -1.39 13.44 6.12
N ILE A 180 -1.69 12.47 5.26
CA ILE A 180 -2.72 11.47 5.51
C ILE A 180 -2.30 10.55 6.65
N ALA A 181 -1.06 10.02 6.60
CA ALA A 181 -0.53 9.19 7.67
C ALA A 181 -0.47 9.97 8.98
N PHE A 182 0.09 11.18 8.94
CA PHE A 182 0.22 12.04 10.10
C PHE A 182 -1.12 12.32 10.78
N MET A 183 -2.13 12.76 10.03
CA MET A 183 -3.44 13.08 10.59
C MET A 183 -4.16 11.85 11.15
N LYS A 184 -4.01 10.68 10.50
CA LYS A 184 -4.58 9.42 11.01
C LYS A 184 -3.99 9.05 12.37
N VAL A 185 -2.65 9.07 12.50
CA VAL A 185 -1.97 8.79 13.77
C VAL A 185 -2.35 9.80 14.83
N TRP A 186 -2.34 11.10 14.50
CA TRP A 186 -2.73 12.19 15.40
C TRP A 186 -4.13 11.97 15.99
N PHE A 187 -5.14 11.78 15.15
CA PHE A 187 -6.52 11.60 15.61
C PHE A 187 -6.68 10.34 16.46
N TRP A 188 -6.02 9.26 16.06
CA TRP A 188 -6.12 8.00 16.77
C TRP A 188 -5.47 8.08 18.16
N LEU A 189 -4.25 8.61 18.25
CA LEU A 189 -3.53 8.79 19.51
C LEU A 189 -4.24 9.76 20.46
N ASN A 190 -4.82 10.83 19.92
CA ASN A 190 -5.63 11.78 20.70
C ASN A 190 -6.85 11.09 21.34
N LYS A 191 -7.53 10.17 20.62
CA LYS A 191 -8.61 9.35 21.19
C LYS A 191 -8.15 8.42 22.31
N GLN A 192 -6.87 8.03 22.32
CA GLN A 192 -6.27 7.18 23.36
C GLN A 192 -5.57 7.98 24.47
N ASN A 193 -5.91 9.26 24.63
CA ASN A 193 -5.31 10.17 25.61
C ASN A 193 -3.77 10.18 25.54
N TRP A 194 -3.20 10.09 24.33
CA TRP A 194 -1.76 10.24 24.14
C TRP A 194 -1.32 11.69 24.33
N VAL A 195 -0.16 11.88 24.94
CA VAL A 195 0.42 13.21 25.12
C VAL A 195 1.10 13.64 23.82
N LEU A 196 0.42 14.47 23.05
CA LEU A 196 0.95 15.05 21.81
C LEU A 196 1.78 16.30 22.16
N ASP A 197 3.08 16.09 22.38
CA ASP A 197 4.02 17.13 22.80
C ASP A 197 4.38 18.15 21.69
N ALA A 198 5.31 19.06 21.98
CA ALA A 198 5.76 20.08 21.05
C ALA A 198 6.42 19.53 19.76
N ARG A 199 6.88 18.27 19.71
CA ARG A 199 7.42 17.67 18.49
C ARG A 199 6.31 17.35 17.50
N TRP A 200 5.19 16.82 17.99
CA TRP A 200 3.99 16.60 17.19
C TRP A 200 3.48 17.90 16.57
N GLN A 201 3.38 18.97 17.36
CA GLN A 201 2.96 20.29 16.88
C GLN A 201 3.89 20.83 15.79
N ARG A 202 5.21 20.78 16.00
CA ARG A 202 6.21 21.20 15.01
C ARG A 202 6.13 20.43 13.69
N CYS A 203 5.89 19.12 13.75
CA CYS A 203 5.72 18.30 12.55
C CYS A 203 4.47 18.72 11.78
N ARG A 204 3.35 18.97 12.48
CA ARG A 204 2.10 19.45 11.86
C ARG A 204 2.29 20.81 11.17
N GLU A 205 2.89 21.77 11.86
CA GLU A 205 3.15 23.12 11.32
C GLU A 205 4.03 23.05 10.06
N SER A 206 5.09 22.22 10.10
CA SER A 206 5.97 21.99 8.95
C SER A 206 5.22 21.37 7.76
N LEU A 207 4.30 20.42 8.02
CA LEU A 207 3.46 19.84 6.98
C LEU A 207 2.46 20.87 6.40
N GLU A 208 1.92 21.77 7.22
CA GLU A 208 1.03 22.85 6.80
C GLU A 208 1.77 23.90 5.94
N SER A 209 3.00 24.28 6.31
CA SER A 209 3.81 25.22 5.52
C SER A 209 4.22 24.66 4.16
N LEU A 210 4.45 23.35 4.05
CA LEU A 210 4.71 22.67 2.77
C LEU A 210 3.54 22.75 1.77
N SER A 211 2.35 23.18 2.19
CA SER A 211 1.23 23.48 1.27
C SER A 211 1.07 24.96 0.91
N GLY A 212 1.84 25.85 1.55
CA GLY A 212 1.64 27.31 1.45
C GLY A 212 2.57 28.04 0.49
N GLU A 213 3.50 27.36 -0.20
CA GLU A 213 4.45 27.99 -1.13
C GLU A 213 3.86 28.31 -2.52
N ASP A 214 2.55 28.07 -2.73
CA ASP A 214 1.83 28.39 -3.98
C ASP A 214 0.85 29.57 -3.77
N SER A 215 1.36 30.80 -3.70
CA SER A 215 0.60 32.03 -4.03
C SER A 215 1.20 32.69 -5.27
#